data_AF-A0A2D9H8Z5-F1
#
_entry.id   AF-A0A2D9H8Z5-F1
#
_cell.length_a   1.000
_cell.length_b   1.000
_cell.length_c   1.000
_cell.angle_alpha   90.00
_cell.angle_beta   90.00
_cell.angle_gamma   90.00
#
_symmetry.space_group_name_H-M   'P 1'
#
loop_
_entity.id
_entity.type
_entity.pdbx_description
1 polymer ?
#
loop_
_entity_poly.entity_id
_entity_poly.type
_entity_poly.pdbx_seq_one_letter_code
_entity_poly.pdbx_strand_id
1 'polypeptide(L)'
;MRAVLSIVFTCSFIACMPPIEDGQNATSVTPEGEFDPGRRANNSDENNGGSNTGDPADGEGQEQLAPGSACNCDSECAGSEQTPGLCFQGICMTRASRRCSQAGSTIECQEGLRCWGAEEQEGSFCWADCDAFNCDGTCDADGSCVPDSNNSCDNTCSAICNSGSAGGGGSDPCEGVTCAEDEYCAGGQCYERNMDIPDGRIPGCIDSLPDLADCNRRGGNNACSELVQFDPRQAYGYWDYPLNGETERDQYRSWARRDLLLLVRYATAATECLTDQWDYHEYRPLGLGDMSEANGEIPGTRESQPGHPEGTHVNGHDMDIAYYQVGTPNNVLRSVCEHRQANGQDAYHCTGEPVYLDAWRTAVFLAYLHDNPHLRVIGVDGRVGPLVNDAIRQLCASDWLRGKSICRQSKVTFETTNQQRGWFYFHHHHLHLSLSAGIGR
;
A
#
# COMPACT_ATOMS: atom_id res chain seq x y z
N MET A 1 -54.90 -11.84 14.24
CA MET A 1 -53.46 -11.87 14.59
C MET A 1 -52.72 -12.52 13.44
N ARG A 2 -52.00 -11.73 12.64
CA ARG A 2 -51.15 -12.23 11.54
C ARG A 2 -49.74 -12.38 12.10
N ALA A 3 -49.20 -13.60 12.09
CA ALA A 3 -47.80 -13.85 12.39
C ALA A 3 -46.98 -13.61 11.12
N VAL A 4 -46.02 -12.69 11.20
CA VAL A 4 -45.02 -12.43 10.17
C VAL A 4 -43.87 -13.39 10.44
N LEU A 5 -43.60 -14.27 9.47
CA LEU A 5 -42.46 -15.18 9.49
C LEU A 5 -41.30 -14.47 8.78
N SER A 6 -40.36 -13.91 9.54
CA SER A 6 -39.10 -13.39 8.99
C SER A 6 -38.15 -14.55 8.72
N ILE A 7 -37.85 -14.76 7.43
CA ILE A 7 -36.78 -15.65 6.98
C ILE A 7 -35.49 -14.82 7.01
N VAL A 8 -34.58 -15.16 7.93
CA VAL A 8 -33.21 -14.66 7.95
C VAL A 8 -32.39 -15.54 7.00
N PHE A 9 -31.88 -14.95 5.91
CA PHE A 9 -30.88 -15.58 5.05
C PHE A 9 -29.50 -15.28 5.64
N THR A 10 -28.92 -16.26 6.33
CA THR A 10 -27.48 -16.29 6.64
C THR A 10 -26.73 -16.82 5.41
N CYS A 11 -25.98 -15.96 4.73
CA CYS A 11 -24.96 -16.37 3.77
C CYS A 11 -23.72 -16.84 4.54
N SER A 12 -23.61 -18.15 4.77
CA SER A 12 -22.35 -18.77 5.18
C SER A 12 -21.49 -19.01 3.95
N PHE A 13 -20.46 -18.18 3.74
CA PHE A 13 -19.35 -18.55 2.86
C PHE A 13 -18.47 -19.54 3.64
N ILE A 14 -18.63 -20.82 3.34
CA ILE A 14 -17.72 -21.87 3.79
C ILE A 14 -16.56 -21.90 2.81
N ALA A 15 -15.45 -21.25 3.16
CA ALA A 15 -14.17 -21.50 2.52
C ALA A 15 -13.49 -22.67 3.26
N CYS A 16 -13.69 -23.89 2.76
CA CYS A 16 -12.90 -25.03 3.19
C CYS A 16 -11.50 -24.91 2.56
N MET A 17 -10.50 -24.48 3.33
CA MET A 17 -9.11 -24.80 2.99
C MET A 17 -8.82 -26.26 3.38
N PRO A 18 -8.35 -27.12 2.46
CA PRO A 18 -7.79 -28.41 2.85
C PRO A 18 -6.43 -28.21 3.54
N PRO A 19 -6.03 -29.10 4.47
CA PRO A 19 -4.69 -29.07 5.04
C PRO A 19 -3.65 -29.30 3.92
N ILE A 20 -2.70 -28.39 3.79
CA ILE A 20 -1.61 -28.48 2.81
C ILE A 20 -0.57 -29.49 3.33
N GLU A 21 -0.49 -30.65 2.69
CA GLU A 21 0.60 -31.61 2.86
C GLU A 21 1.85 -31.18 2.07
N ASP A 22 3.02 -31.31 2.70
CA ASP A 22 4.35 -31.10 2.10
C ASP A 22 4.59 -32.04 0.90
N GLY A 23 4.93 -31.52 -0.29
CA GLY A 23 5.30 -32.41 -1.41
C GLY A 23 5.64 -31.79 -2.78
N GLN A 24 6.92 -31.43 -2.96
CA GLN A 24 7.83 -31.69 -4.11
C GLN A 24 7.48 -31.39 -5.60
N ASN A 25 8.47 -30.73 -6.23
CA ASN A 25 8.99 -30.83 -7.62
C ASN A 25 8.09 -30.48 -8.82
N ALA A 26 8.46 -29.40 -9.52
CA ALA A 26 8.09 -29.15 -10.92
C ALA A 26 9.36 -28.99 -11.77
N THR A 27 9.51 -29.83 -12.81
CA THR A 27 10.54 -29.75 -13.85
C THR A 27 9.91 -29.40 -15.21
N SER A 28 10.49 -28.36 -15.83
CA SER A 28 10.79 -28.11 -17.26
C SER A 28 9.74 -28.26 -18.39
N VAL A 29 9.41 -27.12 -19.02
CA VAL A 29 9.52 -26.68 -20.47
C VAL A 29 9.59 -27.76 -21.58
N THR A 30 9.05 -27.68 -22.81
CA THR A 30 8.84 -26.60 -23.84
C THR A 30 7.73 -27.02 -24.90
N PRO A 31 7.60 -26.45 -26.14
CA PRO A 31 6.50 -25.54 -26.54
C PRO A 31 5.82 -25.92 -27.88
N GLU A 32 5.09 -24.96 -28.49
CA GLU A 32 4.79 -24.75 -29.93
C GLU A 32 3.30 -24.56 -30.25
N GLY A 33 3.00 -23.50 -31.02
CA GLY A 33 1.65 -23.19 -31.49
C GLY A 33 1.52 -21.83 -32.18
N GLU A 34 2.31 -21.63 -33.24
CA GLU A 34 2.29 -20.53 -34.21
C GLU A 34 0.93 -20.42 -34.95
N PHE A 35 0.32 -19.24 -35.03
CA PHE A 35 -0.68 -18.91 -36.05
C PHE A 35 -0.85 -17.39 -36.27
N ASP A 36 -0.31 -16.89 -37.38
CA ASP A 36 -0.76 -15.70 -38.13
C ASP A 36 -0.62 -16.05 -39.63
N PRO A 37 -1.61 -15.77 -40.49
CA PRO A 37 -1.53 -14.53 -41.25
C PRO A 37 -2.90 -13.89 -41.61
N GLY A 38 -3.00 -12.57 -41.43
CA GLY A 38 -3.05 -11.72 -42.62
C GLY A 38 -4.19 -10.70 -42.80
N ARG A 39 -3.75 -9.46 -43.10
CA ARG A 39 -4.21 -8.50 -44.16
C ARG A 39 -5.66 -7.98 -44.03
N ARG A 40 -5.98 -6.68 -44.09
CA ARG A 40 -5.53 -5.61 -45.02
C ARG A 40 -6.32 -4.30 -44.74
N ALA A 41 -5.62 -3.17 -44.81
CA ALA A 41 -5.92 -1.96 -45.61
C ALA A 41 -7.12 -1.03 -45.30
N ASN A 42 -6.74 0.23 -45.02
CA ASN A 42 -7.12 1.49 -45.71
C ASN A 42 -8.09 2.50 -45.06
N ASN A 43 -7.68 3.76 -45.30
CA ASN A 43 -8.39 5.05 -45.31
C ASN A 43 -8.57 5.75 -43.96
N SER A 44 -7.99 6.94 -43.70
CA SER A 44 -7.83 8.23 -44.42
C SER A 44 -8.79 9.28 -43.86
N ASP A 45 -8.30 10.52 -43.89
CA ASP A 45 -9.00 11.81 -43.73
C ASP A 45 -8.94 12.35 -42.29
N GLU A 46 -7.97 13.22 -41.99
CA GLU A 46 -8.05 14.67 -42.20
C GLU A 46 -9.24 15.30 -41.47
N ASN A 47 -8.98 15.92 -40.32
CA ASN A 47 -9.65 17.17 -39.99
C ASN A 47 -8.77 18.06 -39.10
N ASN A 48 -8.12 18.98 -39.80
CA ASN A 48 -7.39 20.13 -39.29
C ASN A 48 -8.41 21.25 -39.03
N GLY A 49 -8.59 21.63 -37.76
CA GLY A 49 -9.52 22.68 -37.35
C GLY A 49 -8.92 23.53 -36.25
N GLY A 50 -7.92 24.36 -36.62
CA GLY A 50 -7.39 25.39 -35.74
C GLY A 50 -8.41 26.51 -35.48
N SER A 51 -8.46 26.99 -34.23
CA SER A 51 -8.98 28.31 -33.92
C SER A 51 -8.47 28.82 -32.56
N ASN A 52 -7.90 30.02 -32.61
CA ASN A 52 -7.68 31.02 -31.56
C ASN A 52 -6.68 30.77 -30.41
N THR A 53 -5.44 31.19 -30.67
CA THR A 53 -4.55 31.81 -29.68
C THR A 53 -5.03 33.23 -29.36
N GLY A 54 -5.76 33.38 -28.26
CA GLY A 54 -5.98 34.67 -27.61
C GLY A 54 -5.08 34.74 -26.38
N ASP A 55 -4.12 35.67 -26.37
CA ASP A 55 -3.35 36.05 -25.19
C ASP A 55 -4.30 36.50 -24.05
N PRO A 56 -4.17 35.98 -22.82
CA PRO A 56 -4.86 36.56 -21.68
C PRO A 56 -4.11 37.81 -21.24
N ALA A 57 -4.78 38.94 -21.44
CA ALA A 57 -4.45 40.22 -20.84
C ALA A 57 -4.46 40.13 -19.31
N ASP A 58 -3.47 40.80 -18.70
CA ASP A 58 -3.44 41.36 -17.34
C ASP A 58 -4.58 40.93 -16.40
N GLY A 59 -4.28 39.93 -15.56
CA GLY A 59 -5.21 39.31 -14.64
C GLY A 59 -5.86 40.28 -13.66
N GLU A 60 -7.13 40.58 -13.91
CA GLU A 60 -8.05 40.97 -12.85
C GLU A 60 -8.06 39.84 -11.82
N GLY A 61 -7.69 40.14 -10.58
CA GLY A 61 -7.54 39.16 -9.52
C GLY A 61 -8.81 38.32 -9.41
N GLN A 62 -8.72 37.04 -9.77
CA GLN A 62 -9.82 36.11 -9.61
C GLN A 62 -10.26 36.14 -8.15
N GLU A 63 -11.55 36.33 -7.94
CA GLU A 63 -12.15 36.32 -6.61
C GLU A 63 -11.87 34.97 -5.96
N GLN A 64 -11.14 34.98 -4.85
CA GLN A 64 -10.85 33.77 -4.11
C GLN A 64 -12.13 33.26 -3.43
N LEU A 65 -12.39 31.96 -3.58
CA LEU A 65 -13.53 31.24 -3.06
C LEU A 65 -13.36 30.98 -1.57
N ALA A 66 -14.44 31.13 -0.81
CA ALA A 66 -14.43 30.89 0.63
C ALA A 66 -14.22 29.39 0.94
N PRO A 67 -13.68 29.05 2.13
CA PRO A 67 -13.67 27.67 2.60
C PRO A 67 -15.06 27.00 2.50
N GLY A 68 -15.08 25.73 2.08
CA GLY A 68 -16.31 24.97 1.81
C GLY A 68 -16.85 25.08 0.38
N SER A 69 -16.36 26.03 -0.42
CA SER A 69 -16.77 26.16 -1.84
C SER A 69 -16.11 25.09 -2.73
N ALA A 70 -16.76 24.73 -3.83
CA ALA A 70 -16.16 23.88 -4.86
C ALA A 70 -15.01 24.59 -5.58
N CYS A 71 -13.92 23.87 -5.88
CA CYS A 71 -12.73 24.42 -6.52
C CYS A 71 -12.06 23.43 -7.48
N ASN A 72 -11.25 23.95 -8.38
CA ASN A 72 -10.35 23.18 -9.24
C ASN A 72 -8.87 23.36 -8.88
N CYS A 73 -8.45 24.53 -8.39
CA CYS A 73 -7.04 24.86 -8.14
C CYS A 73 -6.82 25.50 -6.76
N ASP A 74 -5.60 25.36 -6.22
CA ASP A 74 -5.24 26.00 -4.94
C ASP A 74 -5.35 27.53 -4.99
N SER A 75 -5.05 28.13 -6.15
CA SER A 75 -5.14 29.58 -6.36
C SER A 75 -6.55 30.15 -6.27
N GLU A 76 -7.57 29.30 -6.44
CA GLU A 76 -8.97 29.69 -6.32
C GLU A 76 -9.39 29.82 -4.86
N CYS A 77 -8.68 29.20 -3.92
CA CYS A 77 -9.12 29.14 -2.54
C CYS A 77 -8.59 30.30 -1.70
N ALA A 78 -9.50 30.95 -0.97
CA ALA A 78 -9.16 32.02 -0.06
C ALA A 78 -8.30 31.50 1.10
N GLY A 79 -7.29 32.28 1.47
CA GLY A 79 -6.40 31.94 2.57
C GLY A 79 -5.56 33.13 3.00
N SER A 80 -4.70 32.89 3.99
CA SER A 80 -3.72 33.87 4.46
C SER A 80 -2.30 33.38 4.20
N GLU A 81 -1.30 34.23 4.40
CA GLU A 81 0.11 33.81 4.34
C GLU A 81 0.42 32.71 5.38
N GLN A 82 -0.26 32.73 6.54
CA GLN A 82 -0.07 31.74 7.61
C GLN A 82 -0.90 30.47 7.41
N THR A 83 -2.00 30.56 6.67
CA THR A 83 -2.96 29.48 6.41
C THR A 83 -3.37 29.56 4.93
N PRO A 84 -2.48 29.22 4.00
CA PRO A 84 -2.77 29.34 2.57
C PRO A 84 -3.97 28.49 2.19
N GLY A 85 -4.77 29.02 1.26
CA GLY A 85 -5.89 28.30 0.66
C GLY A 85 -5.38 27.13 -0.15
N LEU A 86 -6.16 26.04 -0.16
CA LEU A 86 -5.88 24.86 -0.95
C LEU A 86 -7.18 24.21 -1.39
N CYS A 87 -7.15 23.58 -2.56
CA CYS A 87 -8.27 22.84 -3.10
C CYS A 87 -8.11 21.35 -2.77
N PHE A 88 -8.75 20.91 -1.68
CA PHE A 88 -8.68 19.54 -1.21
C PHE A 88 -9.77 18.71 -1.88
N GLN A 89 -9.41 17.85 -2.84
CA GLN A 89 -10.36 16.98 -3.55
C GLN A 89 -11.61 17.72 -4.08
N GLY A 90 -11.42 18.95 -4.56
CA GLY A 90 -12.52 19.75 -5.10
C GLY A 90 -13.25 20.64 -4.11
N ILE A 91 -12.81 20.73 -2.85
CA ILE A 91 -13.35 21.66 -1.84
C ILE A 91 -12.26 22.59 -1.31
N CYS A 92 -12.55 23.89 -1.25
CA CYS A 92 -11.64 24.88 -0.69
C CYS A 92 -11.49 24.71 0.82
N MET A 93 -10.24 24.63 1.25
CA MET A 93 -9.82 24.56 2.66
C MET A 93 -8.62 25.50 2.87
N THR A 94 -8.12 25.57 4.10
CA THR A 94 -6.82 26.21 4.37
C THR A 94 -5.87 25.26 5.08
N ARG A 95 -4.56 25.43 4.89
CA ARG A 95 -3.58 24.74 5.75
C ARG A 95 -3.73 25.23 7.19
N ALA A 96 -3.58 24.32 8.14
CA ALA A 96 -3.50 24.71 9.54
C ALA A 96 -2.15 25.40 9.81
N SER A 97 -2.17 26.38 10.71
CA SER A 97 -0.95 27.11 11.11
C SER A 97 0.10 26.22 11.79
N ARG A 98 -0.31 25.05 12.28
CA ARG A 98 0.50 24.00 12.91
C ARG A 98 -0.29 22.69 12.95
N ARG A 99 0.35 21.60 13.39
CA ARG A 99 -0.33 20.31 13.61
C ARG A 99 -1.51 20.48 14.58
N CYS A 100 -2.65 19.87 14.27
CA CYS A 100 -3.83 19.93 15.13
C CYS A 100 -3.50 19.42 16.54
N SER A 101 -3.86 20.20 17.56
CA SER A 101 -3.73 19.78 18.97
C SER A 101 -4.65 18.59 19.30
N GLN A 102 -5.79 18.51 18.62
CA GLN A 102 -6.71 17.36 18.61
C GLN A 102 -7.60 17.44 17.37
N ALA A 103 -8.22 16.31 17.02
CA ALA A 103 -9.24 16.24 15.98
C ALA A 103 -10.39 17.23 16.27
N GLY A 104 -10.76 18.03 15.27
CA GLY A 104 -11.80 19.05 15.39
C GLY A 104 -11.39 20.32 16.16
N SER A 105 -10.12 20.48 16.53
CA SER A 105 -9.64 21.70 17.23
C SER A 105 -9.83 22.96 16.37
N THR A 106 -10.16 24.09 16.98
CA THR A 106 -10.28 25.39 16.29
C THR A 106 -9.06 26.29 16.50
N ILE A 107 -8.10 25.88 17.34
CA ILE A 107 -6.98 26.74 17.76
C ILE A 107 -6.01 27.02 16.61
N GLU A 108 -5.82 26.05 15.72
CA GLU A 108 -4.85 26.11 14.62
C GLU A 108 -5.41 26.76 13.34
N CYS A 109 -6.70 27.06 13.35
CA CYS A 109 -7.50 27.43 12.20
C CYS A 109 -8.15 28.81 12.36
N GLN A 110 -8.61 29.38 11.24
CA GLN A 110 -9.42 30.60 11.29
C GLN A 110 -10.80 30.31 11.89
N GLU A 111 -11.50 31.37 12.34
CA GLU A 111 -12.84 31.26 12.91
C GLU A 111 -13.80 30.56 11.92
N GLY A 112 -14.59 29.61 12.44
CA GLY A 112 -15.50 28.79 11.63
C GLY A 112 -14.84 27.63 10.89
N LEU A 113 -13.56 27.32 11.14
CA LEU A 113 -12.88 26.15 10.59
C LEU A 113 -12.44 25.19 11.70
N ARG A 114 -12.33 23.89 11.38
CA ARG A 114 -11.91 22.82 12.29
C ARG A 114 -10.67 22.08 11.78
N CYS A 115 -9.72 21.85 12.66
CA CYS A 115 -8.44 21.24 12.35
C CYS A 115 -8.55 19.71 12.34
N TRP A 116 -8.15 19.10 11.23
CA TRP A 116 -8.01 17.66 11.09
C TRP A 116 -6.65 17.31 10.47
N GLY A 117 -6.07 16.20 10.90
CA GLY A 117 -5.02 15.55 10.10
C GLY A 117 -5.69 14.85 8.93
N ALA A 118 -5.12 14.94 7.73
CA ALA A 118 -5.49 14.00 6.67
C ALA A 118 -4.50 12.85 6.72
N GLU A 119 -5.03 11.64 6.85
CA GLU A 119 -4.24 10.43 6.69
C GLU A 119 -3.59 10.45 5.30
N GLU A 120 -2.36 9.96 5.20
CA GLU A 120 -1.56 9.94 3.96
C GLU A 120 -1.07 11.30 3.41
N GLN A 121 -1.33 12.43 4.10
CA GLN A 121 -0.83 13.74 3.68
C GLN A 121 0.05 14.38 4.77
N GLU A 122 1.16 14.99 4.36
CA GLU A 122 1.99 15.77 5.28
C GLU A 122 1.28 17.09 5.67
N GLY A 123 0.72 17.12 6.88
CA GLY A 123 0.24 18.35 7.50
C GLY A 123 -1.08 18.21 8.25
N SER A 124 -1.66 19.36 8.53
CA SER A 124 -2.99 19.50 9.14
C SER A 124 -3.78 20.53 8.35
N PHE A 125 -5.08 20.31 8.23
CA PHE A 125 -5.97 21.08 7.37
C PHE A 125 -7.13 21.63 8.18
N CYS A 126 -7.61 22.80 7.79
CA CYS A 126 -8.73 23.48 8.41
C CYS A 126 -9.95 23.35 7.51
N TRP A 127 -10.85 22.45 7.91
CA TRP A 127 -12.08 22.11 7.21
C TRP A 127 -13.16 23.12 7.58
N ALA A 128 -13.97 23.51 6.62
CA ALA A 128 -15.06 24.46 6.88
C ALA A 128 -16.11 23.85 7.80
N ASP A 129 -16.48 24.55 8.86
CA ASP A 129 -17.62 24.18 9.70
C ASP A 129 -18.92 24.50 8.97
N CYS A 130 -19.78 23.51 8.78
CA CYS A 130 -21.04 23.67 8.06
C CYS A 130 -22.02 24.65 8.73
N ASP A 131 -21.85 24.94 10.03
CA ASP A 131 -22.64 25.97 10.70
C ASP A 131 -22.15 27.39 10.40
N ALA A 132 -20.89 27.53 9.94
CA ALA A 132 -20.24 28.82 9.68
C ALA A 132 -20.08 29.14 8.17
N PHE A 133 -20.00 28.11 7.32
CA PHE A 133 -19.76 28.23 5.88
C PHE A 133 -20.79 27.43 5.07
N ASN A 134 -21.04 27.88 3.83
CA ASN A 134 -21.76 27.06 2.87
C ASN A 134 -20.84 25.91 2.40
N CYS A 135 -21.36 24.69 2.44
CA CYS A 135 -20.63 23.51 1.99
C CYS A 135 -21.15 23.07 0.62
N ASP A 136 -20.29 23.12 -0.40
CA ASP A 136 -20.56 22.60 -1.74
C ASP A 136 -20.30 21.09 -1.86
N GLY A 137 -19.83 20.46 -0.78
CA GLY A 137 -19.78 19.01 -0.61
C GLY A 137 -20.89 18.53 0.34
N THR A 138 -20.54 17.66 1.28
CA THR A 138 -21.46 17.16 2.31
C THR A 138 -20.93 17.41 3.71
N CYS A 139 -21.82 17.70 4.67
CA CYS A 139 -21.45 17.81 6.08
C CYS A 139 -21.34 16.42 6.71
N ASP A 140 -20.20 16.10 7.29
CA ASP A 140 -20.00 14.85 8.02
C ASP A 140 -20.69 14.85 9.40
N ALA A 141 -20.53 13.75 10.15
CA ALA A 141 -21.13 13.61 11.48
C ALA A 141 -20.60 14.61 12.51
N ASP A 142 -19.41 15.15 12.29
CA ASP A 142 -18.81 16.18 13.14
C ASP A 142 -19.18 17.59 12.70
N GLY A 143 -19.84 17.76 11.54
CA GLY A 143 -20.21 19.05 10.98
C GLY A 143 -19.12 19.72 10.16
N SER A 144 -18.08 18.98 9.75
CA SER A 144 -17.06 19.45 8.82
C SER A 144 -17.56 19.28 7.38
N CYS A 145 -17.28 20.26 6.52
CA CYS A 145 -17.58 20.18 5.10
C CYS A 145 -16.56 19.28 4.40
N VAL A 146 -17.01 18.10 3.97
CA VAL A 146 -16.17 17.11 3.29
C VAL A 146 -16.53 16.99 1.80
N PRO A 147 -15.56 16.68 0.92
CA PRO A 147 -15.83 16.37 -0.49
C PRO A 147 -16.85 15.24 -0.65
N ASP A 148 -17.72 15.35 -1.65
CA ASP A 148 -18.63 14.29 -2.10
C ASP A 148 -18.36 13.89 -3.56
N SER A 149 -19.21 13.01 -4.11
CA SER A 149 -19.05 12.47 -5.47
C SER A 149 -19.12 13.52 -6.60
N ASN A 150 -19.56 14.74 -6.32
CA ASN A 150 -19.67 15.83 -7.29
C ASN A 150 -18.48 16.80 -7.24
N ASN A 151 -17.59 16.65 -6.26
CA ASN A 151 -16.40 17.48 -6.14
C ASN A 151 -15.21 16.79 -6.83
N SER A 152 -14.45 17.57 -7.58
CA SER A 152 -13.20 17.14 -8.23
C SER A 152 -12.29 18.34 -8.33
N CYS A 153 -10.98 18.13 -8.41
CA CYS A 153 -10.05 19.21 -8.68
C CYS A 153 -8.97 18.80 -9.68
N ASP A 154 -8.27 19.80 -10.22
CA ASP A 154 -7.24 19.63 -11.24
C ASP A 154 -5.87 19.40 -10.56
N ASN A 155 -5.31 18.22 -10.81
CA ASN A 155 -4.04 17.79 -10.22
C ASN A 155 -2.82 18.57 -10.73
N THR A 156 -2.97 19.39 -11.79
CA THR A 156 -1.89 20.23 -12.31
C THR A 156 -1.70 21.50 -11.48
N CYS A 157 -2.71 21.91 -10.70
CA CYS A 157 -2.72 23.18 -9.98
C CYS A 157 -3.18 23.07 -8.51
N SER A 158 -3.55 21.88 -8.03
CA SER A 158 -3.75 21.61 -6.60
C SER A 158 -2.83 20.52 -6.10
N ALA A 159 -2.22 20.80 -4.95
CA ALA A 159 -1.31 19.86 -4.30
C ALA A 159 -2.01 18.59 -3.78
N ILE A 160 -3.34 18.60 -3.61
CA ILE A 160 -4.08 17.57 -2.86
C ILE A 160 -5.36 17.11 -3.61
N CYS A 161 -5.28 16.97 -4.92
CA CYS A 161 -6.37 16.36 -5.71
C CYS A 161 -6.38 14.83 -5.73
N ASN A 162 -5.24 14.20 -5.49
CA ASN A 162 -5.07 12.75 -5.71
C ASN A 162 -4.93 11.94 -4.41
N SER A 163 -5.13 12.57 -3.25
CA SER A 163 -4.73 12.00 -1.96
C SER A 163 -5.75 11.09 -1.28
N GLY A 164 -7.01 11.07 -1.72
CA GLY A 164 -8.04 10.33 -0.99
C GLY A 164 -9.25 9.98 -1.83
N SER A 165 -8.99 9.21 -2.88
CA SER A 165 -9.94 8.19 -3.28
C SER A 165 -9.19 7.07 -3.98
N ALA A 166 -9.08 5.95 -3.27
CA ALA A 166 -9.00 4.64 -3.91
C ALA A 166 -10.12 4.55 -4.96
N GLY A 167 -9.82 4.83 -6.22
CA GLY A 167 -10.69 4.51 -7.36
C GLY A 167 -10.91 5.58 -8.43
N GLY A 168 -10.29 6.75 -8.34
CA GLY A 168 -10.21 7.64 -9.50
C GLY A 168 -9.08 7.16 -10.39
N GLY A 169 -9.36 6.88 -11.67
CA GLY A 169 -8.36 6.52 -12.67
C GLY A 169 -7.36 7.64 -12.88
N GLY A 170 -6.41 7.79 -11.96
CA GLY A 170 -5.13 8.39 -12.27
C GLY A 170 -4.60 7.63 -13.46
N SER A 171 -4.37 8.33 -14.56
CA SER A 171 -3.67 7.79 -15.73
C SER A 171 -2.55 6.92 -15.21
N ASP A 172 -2.53 5.65 -15.63
CA ASP A 172 -1.41 4.75 -15.36
C ASP A 172 -0.13 5.60 -15.54
N PRO A 173 0.76 5.70 -14.54
CA PRO A 173 1.94 6.56 -14.69
C PRO A 173 2.77 6.15 -15.92
N CYS A 174 2.54 4.94 -16.43
CA CYS A 174 3.10 4.39 -17.64
C CYS A 174 2.24 4.58 -18.90
N GLU A 175 1.09 5.25 -18.80
CA GLU A 175 0.27 5.63 -19.93
C GLU A 175 1.06 6.58 -20.85
N GLY A 176 1.31 6.15 -22.08
CA GLY A 176 2.14 6.88 -23.04
C GLY A 176 3.65 6.64 -22.89
N VAL A 177 4.08 5.91 -21.85
CA VAL A 177 5.47 5.48 -21.70
C VAL A 177 5.68 4.20 -22.50
N THR A 178 6.48 4.27 -23.55
CA THR A 178 6.90 3.08 -24.32
C THR A 178 8.27 2.66 -23.87
N CYS A 179 8.35 1.54 -23.14
CA CYS A 179 9.60 0.93 -22.74
C CYS A 179 10.11 -0.04 -23.79
N ALA A 180 11.42 -0.31 -23.77
CA ALA A 180 12.02 -1.36 -24.58
C ALA A 180 11.41 -2.74 -24.25
N GLU A 181 11.58 -3.71 -25.14
CA GLU A 181 11.03 -5.06 -24.98
C GLU A 181 11.51 -5.73 -23.69
N ASP A 182 12.76 -5.43 -23.32
CA ASP A 182 13.44 -5.86 -22.11
C ASP A 182 13.31 -4.87 -20.95
N GLU A 183 12.35 -3.95 -20.99
CA GLU A 183 12.01 -3.02 -19.92
C GLU A 183 10.54 -3.16 -19.49
N TYR A 184 10.22 -2.76 -18.27
CA TYR A 184 8.87 -2.55 -17.76
C TYR A 184 8.78 -1.12 -17.22
N CYS A 185 7.60 -0.52 -17.33
CA CYS A 185 7.41 0.79 -16.74
C CYS A 185 7.03 0.66 -15.27
N ALA A 186 7.62 1.49 -14.41
CA ALA A 186 7.17 1.70 -13.06
C ALA A 186 7.25 3.19 -12.68
N GLY A 187 6.28 3.74 -11.95
CA GLY A 187 6.28 5.15 -11.55
C GLY A 187 6.50 6.16 -12.70
N GLY A 188 6.15 5.80 -13.94
CA GLY A 188 6.32 6.63 -15.14
C GLY A 188 7.74 6.65 -15.72
N GLN A 189 8.58 5.71 -15.32
CA GLN A 189 9.93 5.51 -15.85
C GLN A 189 10.09 4.07 -16.34
N CYS A 190 10.87 3.87 -17.40
CA CYS A 190 11.23 2.54 -17.87
C CYS A 190 12.39 1.98 -17.05
N TYR A 191 12.23 0.76 -16.58
CA TYR A 191 13.23 -0.03 -15.89
C TYR A 191 13.46 -1.31 -16.66
N GLU A 192 14.72 -1.68 -16.88
CA GLU A 192 15.04 -2.95 -17.53
C GLU A 192 14.42 -4.13 -16.75
N ARG A 193 13.76 -5.09 -17.38
CA ARG A 193 13.34 -6.35 -16.75
C ARG A 193 14.57 -7.13 -16.25
N ASN A 194 15.68 -6.99 -16.96
CA ASN A 194 16.99 -7.48 -16.56
C ASN A 194 17.80 -6.35 -15.89
N MET A 195 17.25 -5.60 -14.92
CA MET A 195 17.98 -4.43 -14.38
C MET A 195 19.38 -4.88 -13.95
N ASP A 196 20.40 -4.17 -14.43
CA ASP A 196 21.67 -4.16 -13.74
C ASP A 196 21.35 -3.86 -12.26
N ILE A 197 21.77 -4.77 -11.37
CA ILE A 197 21.58 -4.60 -9.93
C ILE A 197 22.04 -3.18 -9.58
N PRO A 198 21.22 -2.40 -8.84
CA PRO A 198 21.54 -1.00 -8.58
C PRO A 198 23.01 -0.84 -8.20
N ASP A 199 23.70 0.05 -8.92
CA ASP A 199 25.11 0.31 -8.71
C ASP A 199 25.34 0.67 -7.24
N GLY A 200 26.39 0.11 -6.64
CA GLY A 200 26.67 0.34 -5.24
C GLY A 200 27.59 -0.71 -4.63
N ARG A 201 28.25 -0.33 -3.55
CA ARG A 201 28.99 -1.29 -2.72
C ARG A 201 28.04 -1.84 -1.67
N ILE A 202 28.01 -3.16 -1.50
CA ILE A 202 27.31 -3.79 -0.38
C ILE A 202 27.75 -3.12 0.93
N PRO A 203 26.84 -2.41 1.63
CA PRO A 203 27.19 -1.69 2.84
C PRO A 203 27.61 -2.62 3.98
N GLY A 204 28.54 -2.15 4.83
CA GLY A 204 29.02 -2.89 6.01
C GLY A 204 28.13 -2.79 7.25
N CYS A 205 26.88 -2.32 7.13
CA CYS A 205 26.00 -2.04 8.26
C CYS A 205 25.26 -3.28 8.81
N ILE A 206 25.42 -4.45 8.20
CA ILE A 206 24.79 -5.71 8.63
C ILE A 206 25.17 -6.08 10.09
N ASP A 207 26.39 -5.72 10.52
CA ASP A 207 26.87 -6.00 11.88
C ASP A 207 26.15 -5.17 12.97
N SER A 208 25.34 -4.19 12.57
CA SER A 208 24.56 -3.31 13.46
C SER A 208 23.06 -3.58 13.46
N LEU A 209 22.62 -4.67 12.81
CA LEU A 209 21.21 -5.02 12.74
C LEU A 209 20.63 -5.45 14.10
N PRO A 210 19.31 -5.27 14.31
CA PRO A 210 18.63 -5.80 15.50
C PRO A 210 18.87 -7.31 15.68
N ASP A 211 19.05 -7.75 16.92
CA ASP A 211 19.31 -9.16 17.23
C ASP A 211 18.02 -9.99 17.09
N LEU A 212 17.99 -10.89 16.09
CA LEU A 212 16.93 -11.89 15.91
C LEU A 212 16.78 -12.84 17.11
N ALA A 213 17.82 -12.98 17.93
CA ALA A 213 17.84 -13.86 19.10
C ALA A 213 17.40 -13.17 20.40
N ASP A 214 16.87 -11.94 20.34
CA ASP A 214 16.36 -11.20 21.51
C ASP A 214 15.00 -11.74 22.04
N CYS A 215 14.86 -13.06 22.08
CA CYS A 215 13.74 -13.75 22.72
C CYS A 215 14.17 -15.12 23.26
N ASN A 216 13.53 -15.55 24.34
CA ASN A 216 13.79 -16.84 24.95
C ASN A 216 12.96 -17.95 24.30
N ARG A 217 13.62 -18.81 23.54
CA ARG A 217 12.99 -19.98 22.89
C ARG A 217 12.45 -21.02 23.87
N ARG A 218 12.88 -21.00 25.13
CA ARG A 218 12.46 -21.94 26.18
C ARG A 218 11.30 -21.41 27.03
N GLY A 219 10.74 -20.24 26.71
CA GLY A 219 9.66 -19.61 27.46
C GLY A 219 10.14 -18.72 28.61
N GLY A 220 9.20 -18.28 29.47
CA GLY A 220 9.44 -17.33 30.55
C GLY A 220 9.21 -15.88 30.13
N ASN A 221 9.78 -14.93 30.89
CA ASN A 221 9.75 -13.52 30.51
C ASN A 221 10.51 -13.37 29.18
N ASN A 222 9.94 -12.65 28.21
CA ASN A 222 10.50 -12.47 26.85
C ASN A 222 10.45 -13.75 25.98
N ALA A 223 9.43 -14.60 26.12
CA ALA A 223 9.31 -15.82 25.31
C ALA A 223 9.15 -15.49 23.81
N CYS A 224 9.77 -16.26 22.92
CA CYS A 224 9.63 -16.04 21.47
C CYS A 224 8.18 -16.20 20.97
N SER A 225 7.41 -17.07 21.63
CA SER A 225 5.99 -17.31 21.33
C SER A 225 5.05 -16.35 22.06
N GLU A 226 5.57 -15.40 22.86
CA GLU A 226 4.76 -14.42 23.54
C GLU A 226 4.10 -13.51 22.51
N LEU A 227 2.78 -13.34 22.64
CA LEU A 227 2.04 -12.37 21.86
C LEU A 227 2.26 -10.97 22.43
N VAL A 228 2.77 -10.08 21.61
CA VAL A 228 3.15 -8.72 22.01
C VAL A 228 2.64 -7.72 21.00
N GLN A 229 2.30 -6.52 21.47
CA GLN A 229 2.01 -5.39 20.60
C GLN A 229 3.28 -4.97 19.84
N PHE A 230 3.13 -4.57 18.58
CA PHE A 230 4.23 -4.12 17.74
C PHE A 230 4.67 -2.69 18.10
N ASP A 231 5.49 -2.55 19.15
CA ASP A 231 5.91 -1.25 19.71
C ASP A 231 7.45 -1.11 19.84
N PRO A 232 8.09 0.00 19.38
CA PRO A 232 7.48 1.22 18.83
C PRO A 232 6.79 0.97 17.48
N ARG A 233 5.76 1.76 17.19
CA ARG A 233 5.04 1.73 15.90
C ARG A 233 5.90 2.11 14.70
N GLN A 234 6.86 3.00 14.93
CA GLN A 234 7.75 3.50 13.89
C GLN A 234 9.18 3.39 14.36
N ALA A 235 10.03 2.80 13.54
CA ALA A 235 11.47 2.84 13.74
C ALA A 235 12.17 2.73 12.38
N TYR A 236 13.46 2.39 12.41
CA TYR A 236 14.27 2.29 11.22
C TYR A 236 13.74 1.20 10.27
N GLY A 237 13.23 1.63 9.11
CA GLY A 237 12.74 0.78 8.02
C GLY A 237 11.29 0.35 8.07
N TYR A 238 10.51 0.70 9.10
CA TYR A 238 9.09 0.31 9.17
C TYR A 238 8.18 1.34 9.83
N TRP A 239 6.90 1.21 9.51
CA TRP A 239 5.81 1.97 10.09
C TRP A 239 4.55 1.10 10.23
N ASP A 240 4.24 0.71 11.47
CA ASP A 240 2.92 0.21 11.89
C ASP A 240 1.97 1.42 12.00
N TYR A 241 1.25 1.70 10.93
CA TYR A 241 0.32 2.83 10.85
C TYR A 241 -1.09 2.38 11.21
N PRO A 242 -1.97 3.24 11.75
CA PRO A 242 -3.35 2.83 12.04
C PRO A 242 -4.06 2.36 10.77
N LEU A 243 -4.70 1.20 10.82
CA LEU A 243 -5.53 0.66 9.74
C LEU A 243 -6.87 0.13 10.25
N ASN A 244 -7.89 0.06 9.39
CA ASN A 244 -9.17 -0.62 9.65
C ASN A 244 -9.82 -0.28 11.02
N GLY A 245 -9.91 1.02 11.32
CA GLY A 245 -10.52 1.53 12.56
C GLY A 245 -9.59 1.58 13.77
N GLU A 246 -8.32 1.20 13.61
CA GLU A 246 -7.30 1.52 14.60
C GLU A 246 -7.08 3.03 14.71
N THR A 247 -6.53 3.43 15.86
CA THR A 247 -6.04 4.79 16.07
C THR A 247 -4.63 4.71 16.64
N GLU A 248 -3.94 5.85 16.77
CA GLU A 248 -2.66 5.90 17.49
C GLU A 248 -2.73 5.33 18.92
N ARG A 249 -3.90 5.36 19.55
CA ARG A 249 -4.13 4.85 20.91
C ARG A 249 -4.68 3.43 20.96
N ASP A 250 -5.28 2.95 19.88
CA ASP A 250 -5.97 1.68 19.82
C ASP A 250 -5.47 0.88 18.61
N GLN A 251 -4.47 0.04 18.86
CA GLN A 251 -3.77 -0.77 17.85
C GLN A 251 -4.14 -2.24 18.04
N TYR A 252 -5.44 -2.49 18.01
CA TYR A 252 -5.98 -3.79 18.40
C TYR A 252 -5.66 -4.90 17.41
N ARG A 253 -5.12 -4.58 16.23
CA ARG A 253 -4.73 -5.52 15.17
C ARG A 253 -3.21 -5.67 15.04
N SER A 254 -2.42 -4.89 15.78
CA SER A 254 -0.94 -4.90 15.74
C SER A 254 -0.31 -5.80 16.81
N TRP A 255 -0.85 -6.99 17.06
CA TRP A 255 -0.26 -7.97 17.96
C TRP A 255 0.35 -9.13 17.20
N ALA A 256 1.63 -9.42 17.44
CA ALA A 256 2.37 -10.48 16.78
C ALA A 256 3.17 -11.29 17.80
N ARG A 257 3.55 -12.52 17.44
CA ARG A 257 4.57 -13.22 18.24
C ARG A 257 5.84 -12.41 18.25
N ARG A 258 6.52 -12.42 19.40
CA ARG A 258 7.79 -11.70 19.57
C ARG A 258 8.84 -12.07 18.53
N ASP A 259 8.94 -13.34 18.14
CA ASP A 259 9.89 -13.75 17.10
C ASP A 259 9.51 -13.29 15.68
N LEU A 260 8.22 -13.18 15.35
CA LEU A 260 7.76 -12.53 14.12
C LEU A 260 8.09 -11.04 14.13
N LEU A 261 7.81 -10.35 15.25
CA LEU A 261 8.13 -8.94 15.42
C LEU A 261 9.64 -8.67 15.24
N LEU A 262 10.50 -9.45 15.90
CA LEU A 262 11.95 -9.31 15.77
C LEU A 262 12.42 -9.60 14.34
N LEU A 263 11.81 -10.58 13.68
CA LEU A 263 12.13 -10.91 12.29
C LEU A 263 11.83 -9.76 11.34
N VAL A 264 10.66 -9.13 11.46
CA VAL A 264 10.25 -8.01 10.60
C VAL A 264 11.14 -6.79 10.86
N ARG A 265 11.48 -6.50 12.12
CA ARG A 265 12.44 -5.42 12.46
C ARG A 265 13.82 -5.65 11.87
N TYR A 266 14.33 -6.87 11.98
CA TYR A 266 15.62 -7.25 11.41
C TYR A 266 15.60 -7.09 9.88
N ALA A 267 14.57 -7.60 9.21
CA ALA A 267 14.50 -7.58 7.76
C ALA A 267 14.31 -6.15 7.20
N THR A 268 13.49 -5.32 7.84
CA THR A 268 13.30 -3.92 7.42
C THR A 268 14.56 -3.07 7.65
N ALA A 269 15.20 -3.19 8.82
CA ALA A 269 16.48 -2.52 9.08
C ALA A 269 17.59 -2.96 8.11
N ALA A 270 17.60 -4.23 7.72
CA ALA A 270 18.54 -4.75 6.74
C ALA A 270 18.31 -4.19 5.34
N THR A 271 17.05 -4.10 4.91
CA THR A 271 16.72 -3.51 3.61
C THR A 271 17.16 -2.05 3.56
N GLU A 272 16.80 -1.24 4.55
CA GLU A 272 17.28 0.15 4.61
C GLU A 272 18.80 0.23 4.57
N CYS A 273 19.50 -0.52 5.43
CA CYS A 273 20.96 -0.56 5.48
C CYS A 273 21.59 -0.92 4.13
N LEU A 274 21.10 -1.99 3.47
CA LEU A 274 21.71 -2.47 2.23
C LEU A 274 21.42 -1.56 1.04
N THR A 275 20.30 -0.86 1.09
CA THR A 275 19.80 -0.12 -0.06
C THR A 275 20.05 1.37 0.05
N ASP A 276 20.59 1.89 1.16
CA ASP A 276 20.90 3.31 1.46
C ASP A 276 21.77 4.04 0.41
N GLN A 277 22.47 3.30 -0.46
CA GLN A 277 23.29 3.88 -1.54
C GLN A 277 22.68 3.73 -2.93
N TRP A 278 21.46 3.21 -3.03
CA TRP A 278 20.77 3.03 -4.29
C TRP A 278 20.16 4.35 -4.76
N ASP A 279 20.63 4.84 -5.91
CA ASP A 279 20.28 6.17 -6.45
C ASP A 279 18.83 6.30 -6.95
N TYR A 280 17.98 5.29 -6.73
CA TYR A 280 16.61 5.24 -7.25
C TYR A 280 15.57 5.40 -6.11
N HIS A 281 15.39 6.64 -5.62
CA HIS A 281 14.22 7.12 -4.84
C HIS A 281 14.39 7.33 -3.33
N GLU A 282 13.44 8.09 -2.79
CA GLU A 282 13.35 8.44 -1.38
C GLU A 282 13.10 7.20 -0.51
N TYR A 283 14.00 6.98 0.46
CA TYR A 283 13.87 5.96 1.47
C TYR A 283 12.65 6.24 2.34
N ARG A 284 11.67 5.33 2.29
CA ARG A 284 10.45 5.43 3.07
C ARG A 284 10.25 4.11 3.83
N PRO A 285 9.85 4.17 5.11
CA PRO A 285 9.65 2.96 5.90
C PRO A 285 8.56 2.08 5.30
N LEU A 286 8.72 0.77 5.44
CA LEU A 286 7.74 -0.23 5.00
C LEU A 286 6.51 -0.23 5.91
N GLY A 287 5.32 -0.07 5.34
CA GLY A 287 4.05 -0.13 6.05
C GLY A 287 3.74 -1.54 6.54
N LEU A 288 3.36 -1.66 7.81
CA LEU A 288 2.90 -2.91 8.42
C LEU A 288 1.37 -2.90 8.49
N GLY A 289 0.77 -4.05 8.18
CA GLY A 289 -0.68 -4.25 8.11
C GLY A 289 -1.21 -5.11 9.27
N ASP A 290 -2.31 -5.81 8.99
CA ASP A 290 -2.97 -6.70 9.93
C ASP A 290 -2.00 -7.75 10.51
N MET A 291 -1.99 -7.91 11.83
CA MET A 291 -1.27 -8.96 12.56
C MET A 291 -2.30 -9.88 13.21
N SER A 292 -2.36 -10.00 14.53
CA SER A 292 -3.47 -10.60 15.27
C SER A 292 -4.03 -9.62 16.29
N GLU A 293 -5.15 -9.97 16.91
CA GLU A 293 -5.65 -9.23 18.07
C GLU A 293 -4.89 -9.56 19.36
N ALA A 294 -5.05 -8.75 20.41
CA ALA A 294 -4.34 -8.95 21.68
C ALA A 294 -4.61 -10.30 22.37
N ASN A 295 -5.74 -10.92 22.06
CA ASN A 295 -6.11 -12.26 22.53
C ASN A 295 -5.66 -13.38 21.56
N GLY A 296 -4.98 -13.04 20.47
CA GLY A 296 -4.55 -13.94 19.41
C GLY A 296 -5.64 -14.29 18.40
N GLU A 297 -6.81 -13.65 18.43
CA GLU A 297 -7.85 -13.85 17.43
C GLU A 297 -7.53 -13.12 16.12
N ILE A 298 -8.32 -13.44 15.09
CA ILE A 298 -8.23 -12.85 13.76
C ILE A 298 -8.55 -11.35 13.85
N PRO A 299 -7.77 -10.45 13.23
CA PRO A 299 -8.06 -9.02 13.17
C PRO A 299 -9.50 -8.71 12.75
N GLY A 300 -10.20 -7.93 13.57
CA GLY A 300 -11.60 -7.56 13.36
C GLY A 300 -12.62 -8.42 14.09
N THR A 301 -12.18 -9.49 14.78
CA THR A 301 -13.06 -10.30 15.63
C THR A 301 -13.64 -9.50 16.79
N ARG A 302 -12.88 -8.53 17.34
CA ARG A 302 -13.37 -7.58 18.34
C ARG A 302 -14.66 -6.87 17.91
N GLU A 303 -14.77 -6.56 16.62
CA GLU A 303 -15.91 -5.88 16.00
C GLU A 303 -16.92 -6.86 15.38
N SER A 304 -16.79 -8.17 15.67
CA SER A 304 -17.59 -9.25 15.09
C SER A 304 -17.50 -9.33 13.56
N GLN A 305 -16.41 -8.84 12.96
CA GLN A 305 -16.16 -8.85 11.51
C GLN A 305 -14.69 -9.25 11.24
N PRO A 306 -14.34 -10.55 11.35
CA PRO A 306 -13.01 -11.02 11.02
C PRO A 306 -12.64 -10.60 9.59
N GLY A 307 -11.51 -9.91 9.44
CA GLY A 307 -11.01 -9.41 8.16
C GLY A 307 -10.33 -10.48 7.30
N HIS A 308 -10.00 -11.64 7.89
CA HIS A 308 -9.21 -12.69 7.27
C HIS A 308 -9.86 -14.08 7.36
N PRO A 309 -9.49 -15.03 6.50
CA PRO A 309 -9.98 -16.41 6.57
C PRO A 309 -9.65 -17.09 7.90
N GLU A 310 -10.50 -18.05 8.29
CA GLU A 310 -10.30 -18.85 9.50
C GLU A 310 -8.92 -19.54 9.50
N GLY A 311 -8.22 -19.44 10.62
CA GLY A 311 -6.90 -20.06 10.82
C GLY A 311 -5.71 -19.24 10.32
N THR A 312 -5.94 -18.07 9.74
CA THR A 312 -4.90 -17.08 9.41
C THR A 312 -4.88 -15.97 10.44
N HIS A 313 -3.73 -15.33 10.66
CA HIS A 313 -3.58 -14.22 11.60
C HIS A 313 -3.93 -14.60 13.06
N VAL A 314 -3.89 -15.89 13.38
CA VAL A 314 -4.19 -16.39 14.74
C VAL A 314 -2.89 -16.49 15.53
N ASN A 315 -2.95 -16.19 16.83
CA ASN A 315 -1.84 -16.29 17.78
C ASN A 315 -0.56 -15.56 17.32
N GLY A 316 -0.68 -14.49 16.52
CA GLY A 316 0.44 -13.69 16.02
C GLY A 316 1.43 -14.46 15.14
N HIS A 317 0.97 -15.49 14.41
CA HIS A 317 1.81 -16.25 13.47
C HIS A 317 2.02 -15.57 12.12
N ASP A 318 1.12 -14.65 11.78
CA ASP A 318 1.05 -14.04 10.46
C ASP A 318 1.07 -12.51 10.55
N MET A 319 1.50 -11.89 9.46
CA MET A 319 1.49 -10.44 9.30
C MET A 319 1.34 -10.09 7.82
N ASP A 320 0.41 -9.19 7.53
CA ASP A 320 0.35 -8.54 6.23
C ASP A 320 1.29 -7.35 6.22
N ILE A 321 2.08 -7.22 5.16
CA ILE A 321 3.13 -6.21 5.06
C ILE A 321 3.03 -5.57 3.67
N ALA A 322 3.09 -4.26 3.58
CA ALA A 322 3.09 -3.58 2.29
C ALA A 322 4.28 -4.04 1.42
N TYR A 323 4.20 -3.78 0.12
CA TYR A 323 5.37 -3.84 -0.75
C TYR A 323 6.18 -2.56 -0.64
N TYR A 324 7.49 -2.64 -0.88
CA TYR A 324 8.23 -1.43 -1.23
C TYR A 324 7.72 -0.92 -2.57
N GLN A 325 7.54 0.38 -2.67
CA GLN A 325 6.94 1.04 -3.81
C GLN A 325 7.85 2.12 -4.40
N VAL A 326 7.66 2.36 -5.70
CA VAL A 326 8.28 3.46 -6.45
C VAL A 326 7.20 4.40 -6.98
N GLY A 327 7.52 5.69 -7.11
CA GLY A 327 6.58 6.69 -7.61
C GLY A 327 5.39 6.97 -6.69
N THR A 328 5.48 6.60 -5.41
CA THR A 328 4.45 6.82 -4.39
C THR A 328 5.03 7.55 -3.17
N PRO A 329 4.22 8.28 -2.38
CA PRO A 329 4.73 9.08 -1.25
C PRO A 329 5.22 8.25 -0.05
N ASN A 330 4.80 6.99 0.03
CA ASN A 330 5.09 6.08 1.14
C ASN A 330 4.81 4.62 0.73
N ASN A 331 5.32 3.69 1.54
CA ASN A 331 5.14 2.25 1.35
C ASN A 331 4.02 1.68 2.23
N VAL A 332 2.86 2.33 2.32
CA VAL A 332 1.68 1.77 3.02
C VAL A 332 0.98 0.71 2.15
N LEU A 333 -0.08 0.05 2.66
CA LEU A 333 -0.78 -1.06 1.98
C LEU A 333 -1.64 -0.54 0.80
N ARG A 334 -0.98 0.04 -0.20
CA ARG A 334 -1.53 0.53 -1.46
C ARG A 334 -1.29 -0.51 -2.55
N SER A 335 -2.24 -0.63 -3.48
CA SER A 335 -2.06 -1.48 -4.66
C SER A 335 -0.80 -1.09 -5.42
N VAL A 336 -0.02 -2.09 -5.83
CA VAL A 336 1.15 -1.87 -6.69
C VAL A 336 0.84 -1.91 -8.19
N CYS A 337 -0.43 -2.13 -8.55
CA CYS A 337 -0.89 -2.43 -9.91
C CYS A 337 -2.32 -1.92 -10.16
N GLU A 338 -2.73 -1.91 -11.42
CA GLU A 338 -4.15 -1.90 -11.76
C GLU A 338 -4.81 -3.17 -11.21
N HIS A 339 -5.96 -3.00 -10.55
CA HIS A 339 -6.63 -4.05 -9.77
C HIS A 339 -8.15 -3.98 -9.92
N ARG A 340 -8.69 -3.09 -10.76
CA ARG A 340 -10.12 -2.94 -10.97
C ARG A 340 -10.55 -3.67 -12.24
N GLN A 341 -11.81 -4.07 -12.22
CA GLN A 341 -12.52 -4.59 -13.37
C GLN A 341 -13.05 -3.42 -14.22
N ALA A 342 -13.50 -3.71 -15.44
CA ALA A 342 -14.06 -2.70 -16.35
C ALA A 342 -15.29 -1.94 -15.79
N ASN A 343 -15.96 -2.51 -14.78
CA ASN A 343 -17.09 -1.88 -14.09
C ASN A 343 -16.66 -1.05 -12.85
N GLY A 344 -15.36 -0.86 -12.62
CA GLY A 344 -14.78 -0.12 -11.49
C GLY A 344 -14.70 -0.91 -10.18
N GLN A 345 -15.23 -2.13 -10.10
CA GLN A 345 -15.13 -2.97 -8.90
C GLN A 345 -13.71 -3.49 -8.71
N ASP A 346 -13.31 -3.66 -7.46
CA ASP A 346 -12.05 -4.31 -7.12
C ASP A 346 -12.06 -5.77 -7.61
N ALA A 347 -11.03 -6.15 -8.36
CA ALA A 347 -10.78 -7.52 -8.78
C ALA A 347 -10.11 -8.34 -7.67
N TYR A 348 -9.64 -7.67 -6.62
CA TYR A 348 -8.86 -8.17 -5.51
C TYR A 348 -7.54 -8.81 -5.92
N HIS A 349 -7.03 -8.53 -7.12
CA HIS A 349 -5.73 -9.00 -7.60
C HIS A 349 -5.23 -8.04 -8.68
N CYS A 350 -3.95 -8.13 -9.02
CA CYS A 350 -3.42 -7.34 -10.14
C CYS A 350 -4.03 -7.79 -11.47
N THR A 351 -4.78 -6.89 -12.10
CA THR A 351 -5.30 -7.04 -13.47
C THR A 351 -4.32 -6.48 -14.50
N GLY A 352 -3.44 -5.56 -14.08
CA GLY A 352 -2.34 -5.01 -14.89
C GLY A 352 -0.95 -5.33 -14.35
N GLU A 353 0.07 -4.75 -14.98
CA GLU A 353 1.46 -4.84 -14.51
C GLU A 353 1.62 -4.05 -13.18
N PRO A 354 2.51 -4.50 -12.27
CA PRO A 354 2.71 -3.85 -10.99
C PRO A 354 3.67 -2.66 -11.10
N VAL A 355 3.20 -1.61 -11.76
CA VAL A 355 3.96 -0.39 -12.08
C VAL A 355 4.37 0.44 -10.86
N TYR A 356 3.95 0.12 -9.65
CA TYR A 356 4.45 0.79 -8.44
C TYR A 356 5.36 -0.10 -7.60
N LEU A 357 5.64 -1.35 -8.01
CA LEU A 357 6.45 -2.27 -7.23
C LEU A 357 7.94 -1.93 -7.30
N ASP A 358 8.57 -1.76 -6.13
CA ASP A 358 10.02 -1.85 -6.00
C ASP A 358 10.44 -3.30 -5.78
N ALA A 359 10.71 -4.01 -6.87
CA ALA A 359 11.02 -5.43 -6.83
C ALA A 359 12.34 -5.73 -6.09
N TRP A 360 13.32 -4.82 -6.15
CA TRP A 360 14.64 -5.02 -5.54
C TRP A 360 14.62 -4.88 -4.02
N ARG A 361 14.08 -3.78 -3.48
CA ARG A 361 13.97 -3.61 -2.01
C ARG A 361 13.06 -4.69 -1.43
N THR A 362 11.99 -5.03 -2.14
CA THR A 362 11.13 -6.16 -1.78
C THR A 362 11.92 -7.47 -1.76
N ALA A 363 12.73 -7.77 -2.78
CA ALA A 363 13.56 -8.97 -2.82
C ALA A 363 14.59 -9.03 -1.67
N VAL A 364 15.26 -7.92 -1.36
CA VAL A 364 16.17 -7.81 -0.21
C VAL A 364 15.43 -8.10 1.10
N PHE A 365 14.28 -7.48 1.30
CA PHE A 365 13.44 -7.71 2.49
C PHE A 365 13.06 -9.18 2.63
N LEU A 366 12.55 -9.79 1.56
CA LEU A 366 12.19 -11.21 1.57
C LEU A 366 13.39 -12.11 1.87
N ALA A 367 14.58 -11.77 1.35
CA ALA A 367 15.79 -12.54 1.60
C ALA A 367 16.19 -12.56 3.08
N TYR A 368 15.94 -11.47 3.81
CA TYR A 368 16.22 -11.40 5.25
C TYR A 368 15.13 -12.08 6.11
N LEU A 369 13.87 -12.09 5.66
CA LEU A 369 12.84 -12.93 6.28
C LEU A 369 13.21 -14.42 6.23
N HIS A 370 13.88 -14.85 5.15
CA HIS A 370 14.34 -16.22 4.93
C HIS A 370 15.47 -16.68 5.86
N ASP A 371 16.06 -15.79 6.67
CA ASP A 371 17.02 -16.19 7.71
C ASP A 371 16.33 -16.91 8.88
N ASN A 372 15.01 -16.80 9.01
CA ASN A 372 14.26 -17.49 10.05
C ASN A 372 13.92 -18.94 9.62
N PRO A 373 14.39 -19.97 10.35
CA PRO A 373 14.09 -21.36 10.03
C PRO A 373 12.61 -21.71 10.18
N HIS A 374 11.85 -20.91 10.93
CA HIS A 374 10.41 -21.06 11.13
C HIS A 374 9.56 -20.36 10.08
N LEU A 375 10.15 -19.59 9.16
CA LEU A 375 9.41 -19.04 8.02
C LEU A 375 8.65 -20.16 7.32
N ARG A 376 7.32 -20.07 7.23
CA ARG A 376 6.49 -21.10 6.60
C ARG A 376 6.30 -20.78 5.12
N VAL A 377 5.77 -19.60 4.85
CA VAL A 377 5.37 -19.16 3.52
C VAL A 377 5.31 -17.63 3.46
N ILE A 378 5.53 -17.09 2.27
CA ILE A 378 5.28 -15.68 1.94
C ILE A 378 4.35 -15.65 0.74
N GLY A 379 3.10 -15.22 0.93
CA GLY A 379 2.12 -15.04 -0.13
C GLY A 379 2.26 -13.69 -0.80
N VAL A 380 2.26 -13.66 -2.13
CA VAL A 380 2.25 -12.42 -2.93
C VAL A 380 1.28 -12.55 -4.11
N ASP A 381 0.94 -11.42 -4.74
CA ASP A 381 0.09 -11.42 -5.93
C ASP A 381 0.75 -12.16 -7.11
N GLY A 382 -0.08 -12.76 -7.97
CA GLY A 382 0.35 -13.47 -9.18
C GLY A 382 1.20 -12.65 -10.15
N ARG A 383 1.03 -11.33 -10.21
CA ARG A 383 1.85 -10.42 -11.02
C ARG A 383 3.13 -9.96 -10.32
N VAL A 384 3.11 -9.89 -8.98
CA VAL A 384 4.27 -9.51 -8.17
C VAL A 384 5.28 -10.65 -8.07
N GLY A 385 4.79 -11.88 -7.84
CA GLY A 385 5.63 -13.05 -7.59
C GLY A 385 6.72 -13.31 -8.63
N PRO A 386 6.43 -13.31 -9.94
CA PRO A 386 7.44 -13.47 -10.99
C PRO A 386 8.55 -12.41 -10.93
N LEU A 387 8.20 -11.14 -10.73
CA LEU A 387 9.15 -10.02 -10.71
C LEU A 387 10.07 -10.10 -9.48
N VAL A 388 9.50 -10.37 -8.31
CA VAL A 388 10.30 -10.49 -7.08
C VAL A 388 11.21 -11.73 -7.13
N ASN A 389 10.73 -12.85 -7.68
CA ASN A 389 11.58 -14.03 -7.87
C ASN A 389 12.72 -13.81 -8.86
N ASP A 390 12.49 -13.00 -9.90
CA ASP A 390 13.54 -12.62 -10.83
C ASP A 390 14.59 -11.72 -10.14
N ALA A 391 14.15 -10.68 -9.42
CA ALA A 391 15.02 -9.84 -8.61
C ALA A 391 15.84 -10.64 -7.58
N ILE A 392 15.22 -11.61 -6.88
CA ILE A 392 15.95 -12.52 -5.97
C ILE A 392 17.06 -13.27 -6.71
N ARG A 393 16.77 -13.85 -7.89
CA ARG A 393 17.78 -14.60 -8.66
C ARG A 393 18.95 -13.71 -9.06
N GLN A 394 18.68 -12.49 -9.51
CA GLN A 394 19.71 -11.54 -9.93
C GLN A 394 20.57 -11.06 -8.75
N LEU A 395 19.96 -10.74 -7.59
CA LEU A 395 20.71 -10.39 -6.37
C LEU A 395 21.52 -11.56 -5.81
N CYS A 396 21.05 -12.80 -5.97
CA CYS A 396 21.81 -13.99 -5.60
C CYS A 396 23.01 -14.21 -6.54
N ALA A 397 22.84 -13.96 -7.85
CA ALA A 397 23.89 -14.11 -8.85
C ALA A 397 25.01 -13.07 -8.73
N SER A 398 24.71 -11.92 -8.13
CA SER A 398 25.63 -10.78 -7.94
C SER A 398 26.23 -10.68 -6.53
N ASP A 399 26.11 -11.75 -5.73
CA ASP A 399 26.59 -11.83 -4.35
C ASP A 399 25.93 -10.86 -3.33
N TRP A 400 24.96 -10.03 -3.73
CA TRP A 400 24.21 -9.16 -2.82
C TRP A 400 23.48 -9.93 -1.71
N LEU A 401 22.95 -11.12 -2.04
CA LEU A 401 22.28 -12.01 -1.09
C LEU A 401 23.13 -13.21 -0.70
N ARG A 402 24.46 -13.08 -0.77
CA ARG A 402 25.37 -14.19 -0.48
C ARG A 402 25.09 -14.81 0.89
N GLY A 403 24.90 -16.13 0.89
CA GLY A 403 24.65 -16.93 2.09
C GLY A 403 23.18 -17.03 2.51
N LYS A 404 22.28 -16.18 1.98
CA LYS A 404 20.85 -16.20 2.31
C LYS A 404 20.19 -17.49 1.82
N SER A 405 19.24 -18.00 2.62
CA SER A 405 18.59 -19.29 2.31
C SER A 405 17.67 -19.21 1.08
N ILE A 406 17.14 -18.02 0.80
CA ILE A 406 16.28 -17.74 -0.37
C ILE A 406 16.95 -18.09 -1.70
N CYS A 407 18.29 -17.92 -1.80
CA CYS A 407 19.06 -18.27 -3.01
C CYS A 407 19.08 -19.78 -3.32
N ARG A 408 18.71 -20.62 -2.35
CA ARG A 408 18.61 -22.08 -2.51
C ARG A 408 17.17 -22.56 -2.54
N GLN A 409 16.33 -21.98 -1.69
CA GLN A 409 14.94 -22.37 -1.54
C GLN A 409 14.10 -21.14 -1.15
N SER A 410 13.40 -20.60 -2.13
CA SER A 410 12.38 -19.58 -1.90
C SER A 410 11.11 -20.20 -1.31
N LYS A 411 10.53 -19.54 -0.31
CA LYS A 411 9.21 -19.81 0.27
C LYS A 411 8.15 -18.81 -0.20
N VAL A 412 8.46 -18.04 -1.25
CA VAL A 412 7.51 -17.15 -1.92
C VAL A 412 6.52 -18.00 -2.73
N THR A 413 5.23 -17.74 -2.57
CA THR A 413 4.15 -18.42 -3.27
C THR A 413 3.15 -17.41 -3.82
N PHE A 414 2.53 -17.76 -4.94
CA PHE A 414 1.56 -16.93 -5.66
C PHE A 414 0.77 -17.77 -6.65
N GLU A 415 -0.32 -17.20 -7.15
CA GLU A 415 -1.18 -17.80 -8.18
C GLU A 415 -1.31 -16.80 -9.35
N THR A 416 -0.76 -17.12 -10.53
CA THR A 416 -0.94 -16.28 -11.75
C THR A 416 -2.33 -16.46 -12.37
N THR A 417 -3.00 -17.56 -12.01
CA THR A 417 -4.40 -17.87 -12.31
C THR A 417 -5.01 -18.47 -11.06
N ASN A 418 -6.32 -18.29 -10.85
CA ASN A 418 -6.99 -18.80 -9.67
C ASN A 418 -7.02 -20.35 -9.68
N GLN A 419 -6.10 -20.97 -8.93
CA GLN A 419 -6.02 -22.41 -8.70
C GLN A 419 -6.65 -22.81 -7.36
N GLN A 420 -7.33 -21.87 -6.69
CA GLN A 420 -7.99 -22.02 -5.39
C GLN A 420 -7.03 -22.43 -4.26
N ARG A 421 -5.77 -21.97 -4.31
CA ARG A 421 -4.79 -22.19 -3.23
C ARG A 421 -4.79 -21.10 -2.16
N GLY A 422 -5.50 -20.01 -2.41
CA GLY A 422 -5.70 -18.91 -1.46
C GLY A 422 -4.75 -17.72 -1.66
N TRP A 423 -3.91 -17.73 -2.69
CA TRP A 423 -2.94 -16.68 -3.00
C TRP A 423 -3.36 -15.78 -4.16
N PHE A 424 -4.39 -16.17 -4.91
CA PHE A 424 -4.83 -15.40 -6.08
C PHE A 424 -5.44 -14.05 -5.72
N TYR A 425 -6.16 -13.95 -4.60
CA TYR A 425 -6.85 -12.72 -4.19
C TYR A 425 -6.15 -12.04 -3.01
N PHE A 426 -6.43 -10.76 -2.84
CA PHE A 426 -6.06 -9.85 -1.76
C PHE A 426 -4.59 -9.45 -1.63
N HIS A 427 -3.65 -10.07 -2.35
CA HIS A 427 -2.21 -9.80 -2.20
C HIS A 427 -1.66 -8.68 -3.11
N HIS A 428 -2.51 -7.91 -3.79
CA HIS A 428 -2.08 -6.87 -4.75
C HIS A 428 -1.53 -5.59 -4.10
N HIS A 429 -1.69 -5.44 -2.78
CA HIS A 429 -1.28 -4.27 -2.00
C HIS A 429 -0.41 -4.63 -0.77
N HIS A 430 -0.27 -5.92 -0.49
CA HIS A 430 0.57 -6.44 0.59
C HIS A 430 1.07 -7.86 0.25
N LEU A 431 2.15 -8.27 0.91
CA LEU A 431 2.56 -9.66 1.04
C LEU A 431 2.08 -10.22 2.39
N HIS A 432 1.73 -11.49 2.41
CA HIS A 432 1.33 -12.20 3.61
C HIS A 432 2.49 -13.05 4.13
N LEU A 433 3.05 -12.68 5.28
CA LEU A 433 4.14 -13.40 5.94
C LEU A 433 3.58 -14.36 6.99
N SER A 434 3.98 -15.63 6.95
CA SER A 434 3.58 -16.61 7.95
C SER A 434 4.76 -17.37 8.54
N LEU A 435 4.77 -17.50 9.87
CA LEU A 435 5.65 -18.41 10.59
C LEU A 435 4.94 -19.69 10.98
N SER A 436 5.67 -20.80 10.91
CA SER A 436 5.24 -22.03 11.56
C SER A 436 5.04 -21.78 13.06
N ALA A 437 4.05 -22.46 13.64
CA ALA A 437 4.01 -22.70 15.07
C ALA A 437 5.25 -23.55 15.39
N GLY A 438 6.37 -22.88 15.70
CA GLY A 438 7.64 -23.54 15.98
C GLY A 438 7.37 -24.68 16.94
N ILE A 439 7.83 -25.89 16.58
CA ILE A 439 7.61 -27.09 17.37
C ILE A 439 8.12 -26.79 18.78
N GLY A 440 7.22 -26.54 19.73
CA GLY A 440 7.52 -26.61 21.14
C GLY A 440 8.06 -28.02 21.38
N ARG A 441 9.38 -28.15 21.48
CA ARG A 441 10.04 -29.36 21.92
C ARG A 441 10.20 -29.32 23.42
#